data_AF-A0A6L3X6N0-F1
#
_entry.id   AF-A0A6L3X6N0-F1
#
_cell.length_a   1.000
_cell.length_b   1.000
_cell.length_c   1.000
_cell.angle_alpha   90.00
_cell.angle_beta   90.00
_cell.angle_gamma   90.00
#
_symmetry.space_group_name_H-M   'P 1'
#
loop_
_entity.id
_entity.type
_entity.pdbx_description
1 polymer ?
#
loop_
_entity_poly.entity_id
_entity_poly.type
_entity_poly.pdbx_seq_one_letter_code
_entity_poly.pdbx_strand_id
1 'polypeptide(L)'
;LLSLTPVEYVCRLVRESSRVTAYRLGPGGLNAEDGRRIAFHIRFNRASSLFARCWLLVEGETETWVINELARQCGHHFDAEGIKVIEFAQSGLKPLIKFARRMGIEWHVLVDGDEAGKKYAATVRSLLNNDREEEREHLTALPAMDMEHFMYRQGFDDVFHRVAMIPVDVPMNMRRVIAKAIHRSSKPDLAIEVATEAGRRGVE
;
A
#
# COMPACT_ATOMS: atom_id res chain seq x y z
N LEU A 1 -20.35 -11.77 8.66
CA LEU A 1 -21.56 -10.96 8.41
C LEU A 1 -21.36 -10.00 7.23
N LEU A 2 -20.39 -9.07 7.26
CA LEU A 2 -20.13 -8.14 6.13
C LEU A 2 -19.67 -8.82 4.84
N SER A 3 -19.00 -9.98 4.92
CA SER A 3 -18.64 -10.76 3.74
C SER A 3 -19.85 -11.26 2.94
N LEU A 4 -21.01 -11.37 3.59
CA LEU A 4 -22.25 -11.96 3.05
C LEU A 4 -23.25 -10.91 2.55
N THR A 5 -23.05 -9.62 2.86
CA THR A 5 -23.93 -8.52 2.44
C THR A 5 -23.34 -7.78 1.24
N PRO A 6 -24.06 -7.60 0.13
CA PRO A 6 -23.58 -6.78 -0.98
C PRO A 6 -23.15 -5.39 -0.51
N VAL A 7 -22.01 -4.89 -1.01
CA VAL A 7 -21.41 -3.62 -0.55
C VAL A 7 -22.33 -2.42 -0.77
N GLU A 8 -23.22 -2.50 -1.75
CA GLU A 8 -24.25 -1.50 -2.08
C GLU A 8 -25.25 -1.28 -0.95
N TYR A 9 -25.48 -2.29 -0.10
CA TYR A 9 -26.39 -2.22 1.04
C TYR A 9 -25.69 -1.90 2.36
N VAL A 10 -24.36 -1.76 2.34
CA VAL A 10 -23.58 -1.44 3.55
C VAL A 10 -23.70 0.05 3.85
N CYS A 11 -24.03 0.35 5.11
CA CYS A 11 -24.01 1.70 5.66
C CYS A 11 -22.86 1.80 6.67
N ARG A 12 -21.93 2.73 6.46
CA ARG A 12 -20.85 3.01 7.41
C ARG A 12 -21.21 4.26 8.21
N LEU A 13 -21.28 4.12 9.53
CA LEU A 13 -21.52 5.23 10.44
C LEU A 13 -20.19 5.65 11.06
N VAL A 14 -19.82 6.93 10.91
CA VAL A 14 -18.60 7.50 11.49
C VAL A 14 -19.01 8.54 12.52
N ARG A 15 -18.55 8.36 13.76
CA ARG A 15 -18.77 9.31 14.84
C ARG A 15 -17.64 10.33 14.84
N GLU A 16 -18.01 11.59 14.66
CA GLU A 16 -17.17 12.76 14.86
C GLU A 16 -17.52 13.38 16.23
N SER A 17 -16.71 14.34 16.70
CA SER A 17 -16.87 14.95 18.03
C SER A 17 -18.25 15.55 18.28
N SER A 18 -18.94 16.03 17.24
CA SER A 18 -20.24 16.70 17.34
C SER A 18 -21.37 16.06 16.53
N ARG A 19 -21.08 15.03 15.70
CA ARG A 19 -22.08 14.44 14.80
C ARG A 19 -21.76 12.98 14.46
N VAL A 20 -22.75 12.28 13.92
CA VAL A 20 -22.57 10.99 13.27
C VAL A 20 -22.86 11.15 11.79
N THR A 21 -21.88 10.84 10.95
CA THR A 21 -22.00 10.89 9.50
C THR A 21 -22.28 9.49 8.97
N ALA A 22 -23.29 9.34 8.11
CA ALA A 22 -23.67 8.09 7.49
C ALA A 22 -23.21 8.05 6.03
N TYR A 23 -22.33 7.09 5.71
CA TYR A 23 -21.80 6.86 4.37
C TYR A 23 -22.42 5.63 3.73
N ARG A 24 -22.82 5.79 2.47
CA ARG A 24 -23.43 4.74 1.64
C ARG A 24 -22.99 4.94 0.19
N LEU A 25 -22.81 3.85 -0.54
CA LEU A 25 -22.52 3.92 -1.98
C LEU A 25 -23.67 4.57 -2.76
N GLY A 26 -24.91 4.25 -2.37
CA GLY A 26 -26.14 4.66 -3.07
C GLY A 26 -26.39 3.85 -4.36
N PRO A 27 -27.58 3.98 -4.98
CA PRO A 27 -27.88 3.37 -6.26
C PRO A 27 -26.92 3.87 -7.35
N GLY A 28 -26.32 2.95 -8.13
CA GLY A 28 -25.33 3.32 -9.16
C GLY A 28 -24.02 3.87 -8.59
N GLY A 29 -23.71 3.60 -7.31
CA GLY A 29 -22.55 4.17 -6.66
C GLY A 29 -21.20 3.68 -7.20
N LEU A 30 -21.21 2.49 -7.76
CA LEU A 30 -20.13 1.93 -8.55
C LEU A 30 -20.76 1.33 -9.81
N ASN A 31 -20.00 1.31 -10.91
CA ASN A 31 -20.40 0.52 -12.06
C ASN A 31 -20.27 -0.99 -11.72
N ALA A 32 -20.88 -1.85 -12.53
CA ALA A 32 -20.90 -3.30 -12.26
C ALA A 32 -19.50 -3.96 -12.27
N GLU A 33 -18.51 -3.36 -12.91
CA GLU A 33 -17.14 -3.85 -12.94
C GLU A 33 -16.39 -3.47 -11.66
N ASP A 34 -16.38 -2.18 -11.31
CA ASP A 34 -15.82 -1.63 -10.08
C ASP A 34 -16.45 -2.35 -8.86
N GLY A 35 -17.78 -2.54 -8.87
CA GLY A 35 -18.50 -3.25 -7.82
C GLY A 35 -18.05 -4.71 -7.66
N ARG A 36 -17.79 -5.44 -8.75
CA ARG A 36 -17.25 -6.81 -8.71
C ARG A 36 -15.84 -6.85 -8.15
N ARG A 37 -14.96 -5.94 -8.57
CA ARG A 37 -13.56 -5.87 -8.08
C ARG A 37 -13.53 -5.60 -6.57
N ILE A 38 -14.33 -4.64 -6.09
CA ILE A 38 -14.45 -4.35 -4.65
C ILE A 38 -15.06 -5.52 -3.89
N ALA A 39 -16.12 -6.15 -4.42
CA ALA A 39 -16.74 -7.30 -3.77
C ALA A 39 -15.73 -8.44 -3.59
N PHE A 40 -14.93 -8.74 -4.60
CA PHE A 40 -13.95 -9.82 -4.52
C PHE A 40 -12.77 -9.47 -3.60
N HIS A 41 -12.04 -8.40 -3.90
CA HIS A 41 -10.77 -8.12 -3.21
C HIS A 41 -10.93 -7.49 -1.83
N ILE A 42 -12.01 -6.73 -1.60
CA ILE A 42 -12.27 -6.08 -0.30
C ILE A 42 -13.26 -6.91 0.50
N ARG A 43 -14.47 -7.17 -0.02
CA ARG A 43 -15.51 -7.79 0.81
C ARG A 43 -15.20 -9.26 1.15
N PHE A 44 -14.73 -10.07 0.20
CA PHE A 44 -14.42 -11.48 0.47
C PHE A 44 -13.04 -11.67 1.11
N ASN A 45 -12.01 -11.02 0.58
CA ASN A 45 -10.64 -11.29 1.01
C ASN A 45 -10.16 -10.40 2.18
N ARG A 46 -10.77 -9.22 2.38
CA ARG A 46 -10.30 -8.19 3.33
C ARG A 46 -11.45 -7.47 4.02
N ALA A 47 -12.44 -8.22 4.52
CA ALA A 47 -13.68 -7.64 5.07
C ALA A 47 -13.45 -6.62 6.20
N SER A 48 -12.37 -6.78 6.97
CA SER A 48 -11.98 -5.85 8.04
C SER A 48 -11.59 -4.46 7.51
N SER A 49 -11.14 -4.34 6.26
CA SER A 49 -10.81 -3.07 5.63
C SER A 49 -12.01 -2.14 5.53
N LEU A 50 -13.24 -2.65 5.54
CA LEU A 50 -14.46 -1.82 5.55
C LEU A 50 -14.62 -1.00 6.84
N PHE A 51 -13.95 -1.41 7.93
CA PHE A 51 -13.96 -0.70 9.22
C PHE A 51 -12.76 0.21 9.41
N ALA A 52 -11.78 0.18 8.49
CA ALA A 52 -10.61 1.01 8.61
C ALA A 52 -10.97 2.50 8.64
N ARG A 53 -10.20 3.26 9.41
CA ARG A 53 -10.20 4.72 9.36
C ARG A 53 -9.49 5.18 8.09
N CYS A 54 -8.38 4.53 7.74
CA CYS A 54 -7.56 4.86 6.59
C CYS A 54 -7.13 3.61 5.81
N TRP A 55 -7.08 3.72 4.49
CA TRP A 55 -6.49 2.75 3.56
C TRP A 55 -5.15 3.26 3.03
N LEU A 56 -4.09 2.51 3.30
CA LEU A 56 -2.81 2.73 2.63
C LEU A 56 -2.75 1.82 1.39
N LEU A 57 -2.89 2.42 0.21
CA LEU A 57 -2.92 1.74 -1.07
C LEU A 57 -1.51 1.59 -1.61
N VAL A 58 -1.09 0.36 -1.90
CA VAL A 58 0.27 0.02 -2.36
C VAL A 58 0.24 -0.81 -3.63
N GLU A 59 1.32 -0.79 -4.41
CA GLU A 59 1.38 -1.50 -5.69
C GLU A 59 1.32 -3.02 -5.53
N GLY A 60 2.12 -3.59 -4.62
CA GLY A 60 2.31 -5.03 -4.50
C GLY A 60 2.34 -5.56 -3.06
N GLU A 61 2.61 -6.86 -2.99
CA GLU A 61 2.74 -7.59 -1.73
C GLU A 61 4.01 -7.17 -0.96
N THR A 62 5.11 -6.93 -1.66
CA THR A 62 6.39 -6.51 -1.05
C THR A 62 6.22 -5.26 -0.21
N GLU A 63 5.60 -4.23 -0.76
CA GLU A 63 5.33 -2.96 -0.08
C GLU A 63 4.42 -3.18 1.14
N THR A 64 3.45 -4.10 1.00
CA THR A 64 2.58 -4.47 2.12
C THR A 64 3.38 -5.00 3.30
N TRP A 65 4.34 -5.91 3.08
CA TRP A 65 5.19 -6.45 4.14
C TRP A 65 6.13 -5.40 4.73
N VAL A 66 6.88 -4.71 3.87
CA VAL A 66 7.88 -3.71 4.27
C VAL A 66 7.24 -2.61 5.12
N ILE A 67 6.13 -2.03 4.67
CA ILE A 67 5.52 -0.89 5.36
C ILE A 67 4.94 -1.31 6.71
N ASN A 68 4.27 -2.46 6.80
CA ASN A 68 3.73 -2.92 8.08
C ASN A 68 4.84 -3.12 9.11
N GLU A 69 5.97 -3.69 8.68
CA GLU A 69 7.09 -3.93 9.59
C GLU A 69 7.84 -2.64 9.96
N LEU A 70 8.09 -1.74 9.01
CA LEU A 70 8.68 -0.43 9.30
C LEU A 70 7.79 0.39 10.24
N ALA A 71 6.47 0.40 10.03
CA ALA A 71 5.55 1.07 10.93
C ALA A 71 5.65 0.52 12.36
N ARG A 72 5.70 -0.82 12.49
CA ARG A 72 5.87 -1.49 13.79
C ARG A 72 7.16 -1.08 14.48
N GLN A 73 8.25 -0.95 13.75
CA GLN A 73 9.55 -0.51 14.27
C GLN A 73 9.55 0.95 14.70
N CYS A 74 8.82 1.81 13.99
CA CYS A 74 8.55 3.18 14.40
C CYS A 74 7.57 3.29 15.59
N GLY A 75 7.09 2.17 16.15
CA GLY A 75 6.14 2.13 17.26
C GLY A 75 4.67 2.28 16.85
N HIS A 76 4.37 2.29 15.55
CA HIS A 76 3.02 2.42 15.03
C HIS A 76 2.42 1.05 14.70
N HIS A 77 1.31 0.71 15.37
CA HIS A 77 0.56 -0.50 15.09
C HIS A 77 -0.66 -0.15 14.25
N PHE A 78 -0.57 -0.33 12.93
CA PHE A 78 -1.64 0.03 11.99
C PHE A 78 -3.00 -0.56 12.34
N ASP A 79 -3.05 -1.80 12.82
CA ASP A 79 -4.30 -2.43 13.24
C ASP A 79 -4.96 -1.70 14.41
N ALA A 80 -4.17 -1.19 15.36
CA ALA A 80 -4.67 -0.42 16.50
C ALA A 80 -5.10 1.00 16.07
N GLU A 81 -4.39 1.59 15.10
CA GLU A 81 -4.71 2.90 14.53
C GLU A 81 -5.91 2.86 13.55
N GLY A 82 -6.34 1.66 13.16
CA GLY A 82 -7.38 1.46 12.15
C GLY A 82 -6.90 1.75 10.72
N ILE A 83 -5.61 1.57 10.46
CA ILE A 83 -4.99 1.69 9.13
C ILE A 83 -4.93 0.28 8.52
N LYS A 84 -5.34 0.16 7.25
CA LYS A 84 -5.22 -1.09 6.49
C LYS A 84 -4.42 -0.89 5.22
N VAL A 85 -3.36 -1.68 5.06
CA VAL A 85 -2.57 -1.71 3.83
C VAL A 85 -3.26 -2.60 2.79
N ILE A 86 -3.48 -2.08 1.58
CA ILE A 86 -4.25 -2.74 0.54
C ILE A 86 -3.48 -2.66 -0.77
N GLU A 87 -3.04 -3.82 -1.25
CA GLU A 87 -2.50 -3.96 -2.60
C GLU A 87 -3.58 -3.69 -3.66
N PHE A 88 -3.28 -2.79 -4.59
CA PHE A 88 -4.19 -2.39 -5.67
C PHE A 88 -3.87 -3.00 -7.04
N ALA A 89 -2.76 -3.71 -7.24
CA ALA A 89 -2.45 -4.35 -8.53
C ALA A 89 -3.59 -5.25 -9.03
N GLN A 90 -4.22 -6.02 -8.14
CA GLN A 90 -5.32 -6.90 -8.50
C GLN A 90 -6.68 -6.19 -8.59
N SER A 91 -6.94 -5.27 -7.66
CA SER A 91 -8.25 -4.60 -7.52
C SER A 91 -8.43 -3.43 -8.50
N GLY A 92 -7.31 -2.86 -8.97
CA GLY A 92 -7.26 -1.57 -9.63
C GLY A 92 -7.35 -0.40 -8.64
N LEU A 93 -6.59 0.66 -8.93
CA LEU A 93 -6.51 1.85 -8.09
C LEU A 93 -7.79 2.71 -8.10
N LYS A 94 -8.34 3.01 -9.29
CA LYS A 94 -9.53 3.87 -9.43
C LYS A 94 -10.76 3.34 -8.67
N PRO A 95 -11.12 2.03 -8.75
CA PRO A 95 -12.25 1.49 -8.00
C PRO A 95 -12.08 1.66 -6.49
N LEU A 96 -10.87 1.43 -5.96
CA LEU A 96 -10.56 1.54 -4.54
C LEU A 96 -10.73 2.98 -4.05
N ILE A 97 -10.14 3.96 -4.74
CA ILE A 97 -10.26 5.38 -4.37
C ILE A 97 -11.72 5.84 -4.43
N LYS A 98 -12.46 5.49 -5.49
CA LYS A 98 -13.88 5.82 -5.61
C LYS A 98 -14.69 5.24 -4.45
N PHE A 99 -14.43 3.99 -4.08
CA PHE A 99 -15.11 3.34 -2.97
C PHE A 99 -14.77 4.02 -1.64
N ALA A 100 -13.48 4.25 -1.36
CA ALA A 100 -13.02 4.89 -0.13
C ALA A 100 -13.68 6.25 0.08
N ARG A 101 -13.66 7.12 -0.95
CA ARG A 101 -14.30 8.44 -0.92
C ARG A 101 -15.80 8.37 -0.62
N ARG A 102 -16.54 7.45 -1.26
CA ARG A 102 -17.98 7.29 -1.02
C ARG A 102 -18.31 6.71 0.36
N MET A 103 -17.41 5.90 0.90
CA MET A 103 -17.57 5.28 2.21
C MET A 103 -16.98 6.13 3.35
N GLY A 104 -16.40 7.29 3.04
CA GLY A 104 -15.76 8.19 4.01
C GLY A 104 -14.50 7.59 4.64
N ILE A 105 -13.83 6.68 3.94
CA ILE A 105 -12.60 6.06 4.40
C ILE A 105 -11.45 6.93 3.90
N GLU A 106 -10.59 7.38 4.81
CA GLU A 106 -9.38 8.09 4.41
C GLU A 106 -8.49 7.17 3.60
N TRP A 107 -7.68 7.73 2.70
CA TRP A 107 -6.86 6.91 1.83
C TRP A 107 -5.55 7.62 1.51
N HIS A 108 -4.50 6.86 1.28
CA HIS A 108 -3.22 7.38 0.81
C HIS A 108 -2.62 6.36 -0.14
N VAL A 109 -1.99 6.81 -1.23
CA VAL A 109 -1.40 5.95 -2.25
C VAL A 109 0.11 6.07 -2.20
N LEU A 110 0.79 4.94 -2.01
CA LEU A 110 2.21 4.81 -2.25
C LEU A 110 2.43 4.17 -3.61
N VAL A 111 3.21 4.83 -4.46
CA VAL A 111 3.60 4.33 -5.79
C VAL A 111 5.11 4.26 -5.92
N ASP A 112 5.57 3.36 -6.77
CA ASP A 112 6.94 3.23 -7.21
C ASP A 112 7.36 4.44 -8.07
N GLY A 113 8.67 4.66 -8.21
CA GLY A 113 9.21 5.75 -9.04
C GLY A 113 9.46 5.35 -10.50
N ASP A 114 9.05 4.16 -10.91
CA ASP A 114 9.15 3.68 -12.28
C ASP A 114 8.08 4.28 -13.22
N GLU A 115 8.03 3.82 -14.46
CA GLU A 115 7.05 4.32 -15.45
C GLU A 115 5.61 3.85 -15.16
N ALA A 116 5.41 2.77 -14.42
CA ALA A 116 4.09 2.31 -14.01
C ALA A 116 3.57 3.17 -12.84
N GLY A 117 4.39 3.37 -11.81
CA GLY A 117 4.12 4.23 -10.67
C GLY A 117 3.81 5.67 -11.08
N LYS A 118 4.50 6.22 -12.08
CA LYS A 118 4.15 7.53 -12.68
C LYS A 118 2.75 7.57 -13.28
N LYS A 119 2.27 6.49 -13.92
CA LYS A 119 0.90 6.40 -14.46
C LYS A 119 -0.13 6.30 -13.35
N TYR A 120 0.18 5.60 -12.26
CA TYR A 120 -0.68 5.56 -11.08
C TYR A 120 -0.74 6.93 -10.39
N ALA A 121 0.39 7.60 -10.19
CA ALA A 121 0.45 8.98 -9.69
C ALA A 121 -0.39 9.94 -10.54
N ALA A 122 -0.27 9.88 -11.87
CA ALA A 122 -1.08 10.70 -12.78
C ALA A 122 -2.58 10.39 -12.65
N THR A 123 -2.93 9.13 -12.43
CA THR A 123 -4.31 8.72 -12.16
C THR A 123 -4.84 9.33 -10.86
N VAL A 124 -4.06 9.31 -9.78
CA VAL A 124 -4.43 9.92 -8.49
C VAL A 124 -4.60 11.43 -8.64
N ARG A 125 -3.62 12.11 -9.25
CA ARG A 125 -3.69 13.56 -9.52
C ARG A 125 -4.94 13.94 -10.30
N SER A 126 -5.29 13.16 -11.33
CA SER A 126 -6.51 13.37 -12.10
C SER A 126 -7.78 13.22 -11.26
N LEU A 127 -7.82 12.33 -10.27
CA LEU A 127 -8.96 12.15 -9.36
C LEU A 127 -9.06 13.26 -8.30
N LEU A 128 -7.94 13.91 -8.01
CA LEU A 128 -7.81 15.07 -7.11
C LEU A 128 -7.93 16.41 -7.85
N ASN A 129 -8.31 16.40 -9.14
CA ASN A 129 -8.38 17.60 -9.99
C ASN A 129 -7.07 18.42 -10.03
N ASN A 130 -5.92 17.76 -9.81
CA ASN A 130 -4.59 18.39 -9.68
C ASN A 130 -4.48 19.42 -8.54
N ASP A 131 -5.27 19.26 -7.48
CA ASP A 131 -5.07 20.01 -6.24
C ASP A 131 -3.77 19.56 -5.56
N ARG A 132 -2.88 20.51 -5.29
CA ARG A 132 -1.53 20.24 -4.76
C ARG A 132 -1.53 19.92 -3.27
N GLU A 133 -2.48 20.46 -2.50
CA GLU A 133 -2.55 20.18 -1.07
C GLU A 133 -3.10 18.77 -0.87
N GLU A 134 -4.18 18.44 -1.57
CA GLU A 134 -4.73 17.08 -1.60
C GLU A 134 -3.73 16.06 -2.14
N GLU A 135 -2.92 16.42 -3.14
CA GLU A 135 -1.85 15.53 -3.64
C GLU A 135 -0.86 15.16 -2.52
N ARG A 136 -0.45 16.13 -1.69
CA ARG A 136 0.48 15.87 -0.58
C ARG A 136 -0.13 14.98 0.49
N GLU A 137 -1.43 15.09 0.72
CA GLU A 137 -2.15 14.29 1.70
C GLU A 137 -2.43 12.86 1.22
N HIS A 138 -2.58 12.66 -0.10
CA HIS A 138 -3.08 11.40 -0.66
C HIS A 138 -2.08 10.62 -1.53
N LEU A 139 -0.92 11.18 -1.89
CA LEU A 139 0.03 10.54 -2.80
C LEU A 139 1.48 10.69 -2.34
N THR A 140 2.17 9.56 -2.21
CA THR A 140 3.64 9.48 -2.09
C THR A 140 4.20 8.66 -3.25
N ALA A 141 5.17 9.22 -3.96
CA ALA A 141 5.95 8.47 -4.95
C ALA A 141 7.35 8.20 -4.40
N LEU A 142 7.82 6.96 -4.51
CA LEU A 142 9.15 6.59 -4.03
C LEU A 142 10.25 7.32 -4.82
N PRO A 143 11.31 7.81 -4.15
CA PRO A 143 12.45 8.47 -4.80
C PRO A 143 13.44 7.45 -5.41
N ALA A 144 12.96 6.27 -5.79
CA ALA A 144 13.71 5.20 -6.44
C ALA A 144 12.81 4.43 -7.40
N MET A 145 13.39 3.54 -8.19
CA MET A 145 12.64 2.77 -9.19
C MET A 145 11.52 1.95 -8.56
N ASP A 146 11.82 1.23 -7.49
CA ASP A 146 10.90 0.41 -6.71
C ASP A 146 11.38 0.36 -5.25
N MET A 147 10.65 -0.35 -4.40
CA MET A 147 10.99 -0.54 -2.98
C MET A 147 12.37 -1.19 -2.79
N GLU A 148 12.74 -2.19 -3.59
CA GLU A 148 14.01 -2.89 -3.43
C GLU A 148 15.21 -1.97 -3.76
N HIS A 149 15.13 -1.20 -4.84
CA HIS A 149 16.14 -0.20 -5.19
C HIS A 149 16.21 0.93 -4.16
N PHE A 150 15.08 1.31 -3.57
CA PHE A 150 15.05 2.27 -2.48
C PHE A 150 15.85 1.75 -1.29
N MET A 151 15.52 0.55 -0.79
CA MET A 151 16.19 -0.04 0.38
C MET A 151 17.67 -0.27 0.16
N TYR A 152 18.07 -0.76 -1.03
CA TYR A 152 19.48 -0.91 -1.37
C TYR A 152 20.25 0.41 -1.22
N ARG A 153 19.67 1.54 -1.67
CA ARG A 153 20.32 2.86 -1.60
C ARG A 153 20.29 3.48 -0.20
N GLN A 154 19.35 3.05 0.64
CA GLN A 154 19.26 3.50 2.05
C GLN A 154 20.18 2.69 2.99
N GLY A 155 21.20 2.01 2.45
CA GLY A 155 22.24 1.34 3.22
C GLY A 155 21.91 -0.09 3.63
N PHE A 156 20.90 -0.72 3.04
CA PHE A 156 20.61 -2.16 3.24
C PHE A 156 21.30 -3.05 2.20
N ASP A 157 22.24 -2.54 1.43
CA ASP A 157 22.94 -3.25 0.35
C ASP A 157 23.63 -4.54 0.82
N ASP A 158 24.18 -4.55 2.04
CA ASP A 158 24.75 -5.73 2.68
C ASP A 158 23.75 -6.89 2.82
N VAL A 159 22.46 -6.60 3.08
CA VAL A 159 21.38 -7.59 3.13
C VAL A 159 21.21 -8.21 1.75
N PHE A 160 21.10 -7.39 0.71
CA PHE A 160 20.96 -7.88 -0.67
C PHE A 160 22.17 -8.71 -1.11
N HIS A 161 23.38 -8.29 -0.75
CA HIS A 161 24.62 -9.03 -1.04
C HIS A 161 24.67 -10.38 -0.32
N ARG A 162 24.30 -10.41 0.97
CA ARG A 162 24.24 -11.62 1.78
C ARG A 162 23.24 -12.62 1.21
N VAL A 163 22.01 -12.18 0.93
CA VAL A 163 20.95 -13.00 0.33
C VAL A 163 21.35 -13.50 -1.06
N ALA A 164 21.95 -12.64 -1.88
CA ALA A 164 22.43 -13.03 -3.21
C ALA A 164 23.64 -13.97 -3.16
N MET A 165 24.27 -14.14 -1.99
CA MET A 165 25.60 -14.73 -1.77
C MET A 165 26.63 -14.18 -2.76
N ILE A 166 26.72 -12.85 -2.81
CA ILE A 166 27.73 -12.12 -3.58
C ILE A 166 28.54 -11.29 -2.58
N PRO A 167 29.87 -11.47 -2.50
CA PRO A 167 30.72 -10.61 -1.70
C PRO A 167 30.58 -9.13 -2.09
N VAL A 168 30.59 -8.22 -1.10
CA VAL A 168 30.32 -6.78 -1.29
C VAL A 168 31.40 -6.10 -2.15
N ASP A 169 32.60 -6.66 -2.16
CA ASP A 169 33.76 -6.21 -2.93
C ASP A 169 33.73 -6.59 -4.42
N VAL A 170 32.78 -7.43 -4.85
CA VAL A 170 32.62 -7.79 -6.26
C VAL A 170 31.96 -6.64 -7.01
N PRO A 171 32.59 -6.10 -8.09
CA PRO A 171 32.00 -5.03 -8.89
C PRO A 171 30.84 -5.59 -9.73
N MET A 172 29.66 -5.66 -9.12
CA MET A 172 28.42 -6.07 -9.77
C MET A 172 27.41 -4.91 -9.78
N ASN A 173 26.68 -4.77 -10.89
CA ASN A 173 25.63 -3.78 -10.99
C ASN A 173 24.52 -4.08 -9.97
N MET A 174 24.11 -3.07 -9.19
CA MET A 174 22.99 -3.08 -8.25
C MET A 174 21.78 -3.88 -8.74
N ARG A 175 21.33 -3.64 -9.99
CA ARG A 175 20.17 -4.37 -10.58
C ARG A 175 20.36 -5.88 -10.59
N ARG A 176 21.59 -6.35 -10.86
CA ARG A 176 21.91 -7.78 -10.86
C ARG A 176 21.95 -8.36 -9.45
N VAL A 177 22.45 -7.61 -8.48
CA VAL A 177 22.45 -8.04 -7.07
C VAL A 177 21.02 -8.18 -6.57
N ILE A 178 20.18 -7.16 -6.77
CA ILE A 178 18.75 -7.18 -6.40
C ILE A 178 18.03 -8.34 -7.08
N ALA A 179 18.17 -8.49 -8.41
CA ALA A 179 17.51 -9.58 -9.14
C ALA A 179 17.93 -10.97 -8.63
N LYS A 180 19.21 -11.15 -8.28
CA LYS A 180 19.71 -12.42 -7.73
C LYS A 180 19.22 -12.67 -6.31
N ALA A 181 19.12 -11.63 -5.48
CA ALA A 181 18.56 -11.73 -4.14
C ALA A 181 17.08 -12.15 -4.18
N ILE A 182 16.27 -11.50 -5.04
CA ILE A 182 14.85 -11.83 -5.25
C ILE A 182 14.69 -13.26 -5.78
N HIS A 183 15.52 -13.69 -6.73
CA HIS A 183 15.47 -15.07 -7.25
C HIS A 183 15.76 -16.11 -6.16
N ARG A 184 16.52 -15.76 -5.12
CA ARG A 184 16.89 -16.70 -4.04
C ARG A 184 15.92 -16.73 -2.87
N SER A 185 15.31 -15.60 -2.52
CA SER A 185 14.54 -15.41 -1.28
C SER A 185 13.14 -14.85 -1.55
N SER A 186 12.64 -14.93 -2.78
CA SER A 186 11.41 -14.26 -3.20
C SER A 186 11.44 -12.74 -2.91
N LYS A 187 10.34 -12.02 -3.19
CA LYS A 187 10.24 -10.60 -2.81
C LYS A 187 9.78 -10.42 -1.35
N PRO A 188 8.75 -11.17 -0.86
CA PRO A 188 8.32 -11.07 0.53
C PRO A 188 9.41 -11.45 1.54
N ASP A 189 10.16 -12.54 1.34
CA ASP A 189 11.17 -12.92 2.34
C ASP A 189 12.35 -11.94 2.35
N LEU A 190 12.74 -11.41 1.18
CA LEU A 190 13.73 -10.33 1.10
C LEU A 190 13.26 -9.07 1.84
N ALA A 191 11.98 -8.70 1.69
CA ALA A 191 11.38 -7.61 2.45
C ALA A 191 11.43 -7.85 3.96
N ILE A 192 11.12 -9.07 4.40
CA ILE A 192 11.21 -9.47 5.81
C ILE A 192 12.65 -9.40 6.31
N GLU A 193 13.65 -9.84 5.53
CA GLU A 193 15.06 -9.76 5.91
C GLU A 193 15.54 -8.31 6.06
N VAL A 194 15.22 -7.45 5.09
CA VAL A 194 15.56 -6.02 5.15
C VAL A 194 14.91 -5.39 6.37
N ALA A 195 13.63 -5.67 6.61
CA ALA A 195 12.92 -5.12 7.73
C ALA A 195 13.47 -5.64 9.06
N THR A 196 13.78 -6.94 9.18
CA THR A 196 14.43 -7.51 10.38
C THR A 196 15.77 -6.83 10.67
N GLU A 197 16.58 -6.58 9.63
CA GLU A 197 17.86 -5.89 9.77
C GLU A 197 17.66 -4.42 10.16
N ALA A 198 16.64 -3.73 9.64
CA ALA A 198 16.28 -2.37 10.07
C ALA A 198 15.96 -2.34 11.57
N GLY A 199 15.18 -3.32 12.07
CA GLY A 199 14.88 -3.45 13.50
C GLY A 199 16.11 -3.70 14.36
N ARG A 200 17.11 -4.43 13.83
CA ARG A 200 18.38 -4.70 14.52
C ARG A 200 19.28 -3.45 14.59
N ARG A 201 19.25 -2.61 13.56
CA ARG A 201 20.05 -1.37 13.47
C ARG A 201 19.49 -0.26 14.37
N GLY A 202 18.21 -0.30 14.68
CA GLY A 202 17.57 0.71 15.51
C GLY A 202 17.38 2.05 14.79
N VAL A 203 16.94 3.06 15.53
CA VAL A 203 16.50 4.37 15.02
C VAL A 203 17.59 5.45 15.14
N GLU A 204 18.87 5.08 15.09
CA GLU A 204 19.96 6.07 15.21
C GLU A 204 19.98 7.08 14.06
#